data_AF-A0A8X6W5G3-F1
#
_entry.id   AF-A0A8X6W5G3-F1
#
_cell.length_a   1.000
_cell.length_b   1.000
_cell.length_c   1.000
_cell.angle_alpha   90.00
_cell.angle_beta   90.00
_cell.angle_gamma   90.00
#
_symmetry.space_group_name_H-M   'P 1'
#
loop_
_entity.id
_entity.type
_entity.pdbx_description
1 polymer ?
#
loop_
_entity_poly.entity_id
_entity_poly.type
_entity_poly.pdbx_seq_one_letter_code
_entity_poly.pdbx_strand_id
1 'polypeptide(L)' 'MERHSELVEALGNNALPYRTIARWIGKFQQGRVSTNDEQRSGRSVSVQTLLARAVIEQLMYYIKSHGLH' A
#
# COMPACT_ATOMS: atom_id res chain seq x y z
N MET A 1 19.98 11.58 -1.58
CA MET A 1 20.12 10.78 -2.83
C MET A 1 20.26 9.30 -2.52
N GLU A 2 21.06 8.93 -1.51
CA GLU A 2 21.35 7.55 -1.08
C GLU A 2 20.14 6.59 -1.02
N ARG A 3 19.04 6.97 -0.37
CA ARG A 3 17.84 6.11 -0.26
C ARG A 3 17.10 5.87 -1.59
N HIS A 4 17.23 6.77 -2.56
CA HIS A 4 16.60 6.58 -3.89
C HIS A 4 17.47 5.71 -4.79
N SER A 5 18.80 5.83 -4.72
CA SER A 5 19.70 4.92 -5.44
C SER A 5 19.53 3.48 -4.94
N GLU A 6 19.43 3.26 -3.63
CA GLU A 6 19.16 1.93 -3.05
C GLU A 6 17.82 1.34 -3.57
N LEU A 7 16.77 2.17 -3.68
CA LEU A 7 15.48 1.73 -4.21
C LEU A 7 15.54 1.40 -5.71
N VAL A 8 16.28 2.19 -6.48
CA VAL A 8 16.47 1.96 -7.92
C VAL A 8 17.29 0.70 -8.17
N GLU A 9 18.32 0.45 -7.37
CA GLU A 9 19.10 -0.79 -7.45
C GLU A 9 18.25 -2.03 -7.13
N ALA A 10 17.36 -1.95 -6.14
CA ALA A 10 16.51 -3.07 -5.74
C ALA A 10 15.30 -3.31 -6.67
N LEU A 11 14.67 -2.25 -7.19
CA LEU A 11 13.38 -2.33 -7.90
C LEU A 11 13.46 -1.96 -9.39
N GLY A 12 14.59 -1.43 -9.86
CA GLY A 12 14.79 -1.01 -11.25
C GLY A 12 13.68 -0.07 -11.73
N ASN A 13 13.04 -0.42 -12.85
CA ASN A 13 11.96 0.36 -13.45
C ASN A 13 10.69 0.46 -12.59
N ASN A 14 10.54 -0.38 -11.57
CA ASN A 14 9.42 -0.32 -10.63
C ASN A 14 9.69 0.63 -9.45
N ALA A 15 10.88 1.22 -9.37
CA ALA A 15 11.22 2.16 -8.32
C ALA A 15 10.32 3.40 -8.38
N LEU A 16 9.87 3.83 -7.20
CA LEU A 16 9.07 5.04 -7.08
C LEU A 16 9.92 6.26 -7.44
N PRO A 17 9.34 7.27 -8.12
CA PRO A 17 10.06 8.50 -8.43
C PRO A 17 10.57 9.19 -7.16
N TYR A 18 11.76 9.80 -7.24
CA TYR A 18 12.39 10.54 -6.15
C TYR A 18 11.45 11.46 -5.37
N ARG A 19 10.58 12.22 -6.07
CA ARG A 19 9.61 13.12 -5.44
C ARG A 19 8.69 12.42 -4.44
N THR A 20 8.30 11.18 -4.74
CA THR A 20 7.41 10.38 -3.90
C THR A 20 8.16 9.92 -2.66
N ILE A 21 9.39 9.43 -2.83
CA ILE A 21 10.26 9.02 -1.72
C ILE A 21 10.55 10.20 -0.80
N ALA A 22 10.93 11.37 -1.34
CA ALA A 22 11.20 12.57 -0.57
C ALA A 22 9.98 13.00 0.26
N ARG A 23 8.77 12.95 -0.33
CA ARG A 23 7.53 13.23 0.39
C ARG A 23 7.28 12.25 1.53
N TRP A 24 7.53 10.97 1.30
CA TRP A 24 7.37 9.92 2.33
C TRP A 24 8.36 10.10 3.47
N ILE A 25 9.65 10.35 3.17
CA ILE A 25 10.68 10.63 4.17
C ILE A 25 10.26 11.81 5.05
N GLY A 26 9.77 12.90 4.45
CA GLY A 26 9.27 14.05 5.22
C GLY A 26 8.12 13.70 6.17
N LYS A 27 7.17 12.86 5.73
CA LYS A 27 6.08 12.38 6.61
C LYS A 27 6.60 11.48 7.74
N PHE A 28 7.57 10.61 7.47
CA PHE A 28 8.20 9.76 8.50
C PHE A 28 8.96 10.61 9.54
N GLN A 29 9.68 11.64 9.10
CA GLN A 29 10.36 12.59 10.00
C GLN A 29 9.38 13.37 10.90
N GLN A 30 8.13 13.54 10.46
CA GLN A 30 7.04 14.12 11.25
C GLN A 30 6.37 13.10 12.20
N GLY A 31 6.91 11.88 12.32
CA GLY A 31 6.41 10.84 13.22
C GLY A 31 5.29 9.98 12.65
N ARG A 32 4.93 10.14 11.36
CA ARG A 32 3.97 9.24 10.72
C ARG A 32 4.60 7.86 10.53
N VAL A 33 4.02 6.82 11.14
CA VAL A 33 4.46 5.41 10.95
C VAL A 33 3.52 4.59 10.08
N SER A 34 2.30 5.07 9.83
CA SER A 34 1.32 4.34 9.02
C SER A 34 1.73 4.27 7.54
N THR A 35 1.82 3.04 7.04
CA THR A 35 2.03 2.71 5.62
C THR A 35 0.73 2.65 4.82
N ASN A 36 -0.43 2.74 5.49
CA ASN A 36 -1.72 2.73 4.83
C ASN A 36 -2.01 4.06 4.13
N ASP A 37 -2.65 3.96 2.97
CA ASP A 37 -3.21 5.10 2.27
C ASP A 37 -4.29 5.77 3.12
N GLU A 38 -4.24 7.09 3.20
CA GLU A 38 -5.32 7.88 3.77
C GLU A 38 -6.53 7.85 2.85
N GLN A 39 -7.71 7.89 3.46
CA GLN A 39 -8.93 8.07 2.70
C GLN A 39 -8.85 9.38 1.92
N ARG A 40 -8.97 9.27 0.60
CA ARG A 40 -8.98 10.45 -0.29
C ARG A 40 -10.25 11.24 -0.03
N SER A 41 -10.12 12.54 0.19
CA SER A 41 -11.27 13.44 0.26
C SER A 41 -12.09 13.36 -1.04
N GLY A 42 -13.41 13.34 -0.92
CA GLY A 42 -14.32 13.23 -2.06
C GLY A 42 -14.71 11.82 -2.50
N ARG A 43 -14.11 10.75 -1.95
CA ARG A 43 -14.59 9.37 -2.16
C ARG A 43 -15.34 8.87 -0.92
N SER A 44 -16.64 8.65 -1.04
CA SER A 44 -17.45 8.02 0.00
C SER A 44 -17.00 6.58 0.24
N VAL A 45 -16.83 6.18 1.50
CA VAL A 45 -16.73 4.76 1.88
C VAL A 45 -18.12 4.18 1.77
N SER A 46 -18.51 3.77 0.57
CA SER A 46 -19.79 3.07 0.40
C SER A 46 -19.73 1.68 1.05
N VAL A 47 -20.88 1.19 1.51
CA VAL A 47 -21.07 -0.16 2.07
C VAL A 47 -20.51 -1.26 1.14
N GLN A 48 -20.46 -1.01 -0.17
CA GLN A 48 -19.91 -1.93 -1.16
C GLN A 48 -18.42 -2.22 -0.94
N THR A 49 -17.63 -1.27 -0.43
CA THR A 49 -16.20 -1.50 -0.14
C THR A 49 -16.01 -2.46 1.03
N LEU A 50 -16.86 -2.38 2.06
CA LEU A 50 -16.80 -3.28 3.21
C LEU A 50 -17.28 -4.68 2.84
N LEU A 51 -18.35 -4.78 2.03
CA LEU A 51 -18.84 -6.06 1.50
C LEU A 51 -17.80 -6.71 0.58
N ALA A 52 -17.20 -5.94 -0.34
CA ALA A 52 -16.14 -6.45 -1.21
C ALA A 52 -14.94 -6.94 -0.40
N ARG A 53 -14.55 -6.21 0.66
CA ARG A 53 -13.48 -6.64 1.57
C ARG A 53 -13.83 -7.95 2.28
N ALA A 54 -15.04 -8.07 2.84
CA ALA A 54 -15.48 -9.29 3.52
C ALA A 54 -15.48 -10.51 2.57
N VAL A 55 -15.96 -10.33 1.33
CA VAL A 55 -15.93 -11.37 0.30
C VAL A 55 -14.50 -11.77 -0.05
N ILE A 56 -13.59 -10.80 -0.22
CA ILE A 56 -12.17 -11.08 -0.50
C ILE A 56 -11.52 -11.82 0.66
N GLU A 57 -11.75 -11.40 1.91
CA GLU A 57 -11.22 -12.08 3.11
C GLU A 57 -11.74 -13.52 3.21
N GLN A 58 -13.02 -13.74 2.92
CA GLN A 58 -13.62 -15.08 2.91
C GLN A 58 -13.05 -15.97 1.80
N LEU A 59 -12.84 -15.43 0.60
CA LEU A 59 -12.21 -16.17 -0.50
C LEU A 59 -10.75 -16.52 -0.19
N MET A 60 -9.98 -15.59 0.37
CA MET A 60 -8.61 -15.85 0.79
C MET A 60 -8.55 -16.94 1.87
N TYR A 61 -9.47 -16.93 2.82
CA TYR A 61 -9.57 -17.98 3.84
C TYR A 61 -9.90 -19.34 3.21
N TYR A 62 -10.84 -19.38 2.26
CA TYR A 62 -11.22 -20.59 1.55
C TYR A 62 -10.03 -21.20 0.77
N ILE A 63 -9.32 -20.39 -0.01
CA ILE A 63 -8.16 -20.81 -0.79
C ILE A 63 -7.06 -21.38 0.12
N LYS A 64 -6.77 -20.72 1.25
CA LYS A 64 -5.76 -21.18 2.22
C LYS A 64 -6.15 -22.49 2.92
N SER A 65 -7.44 -22.70 3.19
CA SER A 65 -7.94 -23.90 3.87
C SER A 65 -8.11 -25.10 2.94
N HIS A 66 -8.30 -24.87 1.64
CA HIS A 66 -8.58 -25.93 0.66
C HIS A 66 -7.40 -26.21 -0.29
N GLY A 67 -6.24 -25.55 -0.09
CA GLY A 67 -4.98 -25.94 -0.73
C GLY A 67 -4.95 -25.77 -2.26
N LEU A 68 -5.74 -24.84 -2.80
CA LEU A 68 -5.64 -24.43 -4.22
C LEU A 68 -4.42 -23.51 -4.35
N HIS A 69 -3.24 -24.09 -4.55
CA HIS A 69 -1.98 -23.38 -4.77
C HIS A 69 -1.46 -23.62 -6.19
#